data_AF-A0A7V4UFB8-F1
#
_entry.id   AF-A0A7V4UFB8-F1
#
_cell.length_a   1.000
_cell.length_b   1.000
_cell.length_c   1.000
_cell.angle_alpha   90.00
_cell.angle_beta   90.00
_cell.angle_gamma   90.00
#
_symmetry.space_group_name_H-M   'P 1'
#
loop_
_entity.id
_entity.type
_entity.pdbx_description
1 polymer ?
#
loop_
_entity_poly.entity_id
_entity_poly.type
_entity_poly.pdbx_seq_one_letter_code
_entity_poly.pdbx_strand_id
1 'polypeptide(L)' 'MASRTLPRPSAADLLAWYDRHRRHLPWRAPPDAAADPYAVWLSEIMLQQTTVAAVKPYFERFMARWPTVQALA' A
#
# COMPACT_ATOMS: atom_id res chain seq x y z
N MET A 1 -30.07 -22.93 20.57
CA MET A 1 -29.58 -21.87 19.65
C MET A 1 -28.57 -22.50 18.72
N ALA A 2 -28.86 -22.65 17.43
CA ALA A 2 -27.92 -23.22 16.46
C ALA A 2 -26.94 -22.12 16.00
N SER A 3 -25.63 -22.34 16.20
CA SER A 3 -24.59 -21.47 15.65
C SER A 3 -24.57 -21.57 14.14
N ARG A 4 -24.77 -20.44 13.45
CA ARG A 4 -24.65 -20.34 12.00
C ARG A 4 -23.18 -20.12 11.62
N THR A 5 -22.51 -21.16 11.13
CA THR A 5 -21.15 -21.05 10.58
C THR A 5 -21.24 -20.44 9.18
N LEU A 6 -20.68 -19.25 8.97
CA LEU A 6 -20.55 -18.66 7.64
C LEU A 6 -19.33 -19.27 6.92
N PRO A 7 -19.42 -19.49 5.59
CA PRO A 7 -18.27 -19.92 4.81
C PRO A 7 -17.17 -18.87 4.87
N ARG A 8 -15.91 -19.31 4.98
CA ARG A 8 -14.76 -18.40 4.90
C ARG A 8 -14.56 -17.96 3.44
N PRO A 9 -14.30 -16.67 3.19
CA PRO A 9 -14.02 -16.20 1.84
C PRO A 9 -12.75 -16.88 1.30
N SER A 10 -12.77 -17.19 0.00
CA SER A 10 -11.61 -17.68 -0.72
C SER A 10 -10.60 -16.55 -0.97
N ALA A 11 -9.39 -16.90 -1.41
CA ALA A 11 -8.42 -15.90 -1.88
C ALA A 11 -8.98 -15.09 -3.06
N ALA A 12 -9.76 -15.71 -3.95
CA ALA A 12 -10.38 -15.03 -5.08
C ALA A 12 -11.41 -13.99 -4.62
N ASP A 13 -12.21 -14.29 -3.60
CA ASP A 13 -13.17 -13.34 -3.03
C ASP A 13 -12.46 -12.12 -2.42
N LEU A 14 -11.32 -12.36 -1.74
CA LEU A 14 -10.51 -11.30 -1.16
C LEU A 14 -9.89 -10.40 -2.24
N LEU A 15 -9.34 -10.99 -3.30
CA LEU A 15 -8.76 -10.25 -4.42
C LEU A 15 -9.83 -9.42 -5.15
N ALA A 16 -10.99 -10.00 -5.43
CA ALA A 16 -12.09 -9.30 -6.06
C ALA A 16 -12.60 -8.12 -5.20
N TRP A 17 -12.64 -8.28 -3.87
CA TRP A 17 -12.94 -7.16 -2.97
C TRP A 17 -11.85 -6.08 -3.01
N TYR A 18 -10.58 -6.48 -3.01
CA TYR A 18 -9.44 -5.55 -3.05
C TYR A 18 -9.44 -4.72 -4.32
N ASP A 19 -9.70 -5.32 -5.48
CA ASP A 19 -9.76 -4.62 -6.77
C ASP A 19 -10.82 -3.50 -6.77
N ARG A 20 -11.95 -3.72 -6.08
CA ARG A 20 -13.05 -2.75 -6.00
C ARG A 20 -12.86 -1.69 -4.92
N HIS A 21 -12.22 -2.01 -3.80
CA HIS A 21 -12.23 -1.17 -2.60
C HIS A 21 -10.85 -0.68 -2.15
N ARG A 22 -9.77 -1.03 -2.85
CA ARG A 22 -8.41 -0.56 -2.49
C ARG A 22 -8.37 0.96 -2.43
N ARG A 23 -7.77 1.48 -1.36
CA ARG A 23 -7.44 2.91 -1.25
C ARG A 23 -6.36 3.28 -2.26
N HIS A 24 -6.49 4.46 -2.85
CA HIS A 24 -5.42 5.12 -3.59
C HIS A 24 -4.38 5.67 -2.62
N LEU A 25 -3.18 5.08 -2.64
CA LEU A 25 -2.03 5.50 -1.84
C LEU A 25 -0.86 5.78 -2.79
N PRO A 26 -0.06 6.84 -2.57
CA PRO A 26 0.94 7.28 -3.54
C PRO A 26 2.07 6.27 -3.78
N TRP A 27 2.33 5.38 -2.82
CA TRP A 27 3.31 4.29 -2.95
C TRP A 27 2.73 3.00 -3.55
N ARG A 28 1.42 2.91 -3.81
CA ARG A 28 0.82 1.74 -4.46
C ARG A 28 0.76 1.94 -5.97
N ALA A 29 1.29 0.97 -6.71
CA ALA A 29 1.09 0.93 -8.15
C ALA A 29 -0.41 0.87 -8.50
N PRO A 30 -0.84 1.58 -9.57
CA PRO A 30 -2.13 1.31 -10.19
C PRO A 30 -2.16 -0.11 -10.79
N PRO A 31 -3.36 -0.66 -11.08
CA PRO A 31 -3.50 -2.06 -11.53
C PRO A 31 -2.71 -2.43 -12.80
N ASP A 32 -2.43 -1.43 -13.65
CA ASP A 32 -1.80 -1.55 -14.95
C ASP A 32 -0.33 -1.10 -14.97
N ALA A 33 0.28 -0.85 -13.82
CA ALA A 33 1.69 -0.46 -13.72
C ALA A 33 2.50 -1.36 -12.79
N ALA A 34 3.79 -1.49 -13.10
CA ALA A 34 4.75 -2.10 -12.18
C ALA A 34 4.95 -1.20 -10.95
N ALA A 35 5.12 -1.82 -9.78
CA ALA A 35 5.50 -1.10 -8.58
C ALA A 35 6.96 -0.66 -8.63
N ASP A 36 7.22 0.60 -8.29
CA ASP A 36 8.58 1.11 -8.10
C ASP A 36 9.17 0.51 -6.81
N PRO A 37 10.25 -0.30 -6.89
CA PRO A 37 10.85 -0.92 -5.72
C PRO A 37 11.34 0.09 -4.67
N TYR A 38 11.83 1.26 -5.09
CA TYR A 38 12.31 2.30 -4.19
C TYR A 38 11.15 2.93 -3.42
N ALA A 39 10.08 3.30 -4.12
CA ALA A 39 8.85 3.80 -3.51
C ALA A 39 8.22 2.81 -2.53
N VAL A 40 8.16 1.52 -2.90
CA VAL A 40 7.64 0.45 -2.03
C VAL A 40 8.49 0.36 -0.76
N TRP A 41 9.81 0.16 -0.91
CA TRP A 41 10.72 0.03 0.23
C TRP A 41 10.66 1.23 1.19
N LEU A 42 10.68 2.44 0.64
CA LEU A 42 10.58 3.67 1.43
C LEU A 42 9.26 3.74 2.21
N SER A 43 8.15 3.40 1.55
CA SER A 43 6.83 3.41 2.19
C SER A 43 6.74 2.42 3.35
N GLU A 44 7.33 1.23 3.20
CA GLU A 44 7.35 0.21 4.24
C GLU A 44 8.16 0.66 5.46
N ILE A 45 9.33 1.30 5.26
CA ILE A 45 10.10 1.89 6.36
C ILE A 45 9.27 2.96 7.08
N MET A 46 8.66 3.89 6.33
CA MET A 46 7.89 4.98 6.93
C MET A 46 6.67 4.49 7.72
N LEU A 47 6.03 3.40 7.28
CA LEU A 47 4.83 2.84 7.89
C LEU A 47 5.11 2.02 9.16
N GLN A 48 6.37 1.72 9.49
CA GLN A 48 6.70 1.02 10.73
C GLN A 48 6.34 1.87 11.94
N GLN A 49 5.48 1.34 12.82
CA GLN A 49 5.03 2.02 14.04
C GLN A 49 4.40 3.42 13.80
N THR A 50 3.88 3.67 12.58
CA THR A 50 3.17 4.91 12.24
C THR A 50 1.83 4.61 11.54
N THR A 51 1.14 5.64 11.06
CA THR A 51 -0.15 5.49 10.37
C THR A 51 -0.07 6.02 8.94
N VAL A 52 -0.93 5.49 8.06
CA VAL A 52 -1.08 5.94 6.67
C VAL A 52 -1.29 7.45 6.58
N ALA A 53 -2.13 8.02 7.47
CA ALA A 53 -2.46 9.43 7.47
C ALA A 53 -1.24 10.30 7.81
N ALA A 54 -0.41 9.84 8.76
CA ALA A 54 0.84 10.53 9.11
C ALA A 54 1.87 10.43 7.97
N VAL A 55 2.01 9.28 7.33
CA VAL A 55 3.06 9.02 6.34
C VAL A 55 2.84 9.73 5.01
N LYS A 56 1.58 9.83 4.54
CA LYS A 56 1.26 10.35 3.20
C LYS A 56 1.99 11.66 2.82
N PRO A 57 1.92 12.76 3.61
CA PRO A 57 2.62 14.01 3.26
C PRO A 57 4.15 13.93 3.41
N TYR A 58 4.69 12.99 4.18
CA TYR A 58 6.14 12.79 4.27
C TYR A 58 6.66 12.02 3.06
N PHE A 59 5.97 10.97 2.64
CA PHE A 59 6.30 10.21 1.45
C PHE A 59 6.37 11.10 0.20
N GLU A 60 5.34 11.93 -0.02
CA GLU A 60 5.29 12.84 -1.17
C GLU A 60 6.46 13.84 -1.18
N ARG A 61 6.78 14.45 -0.03
CA ARG A 61 7.93 15.37 0.10
C ARG A 61 9.27 14.67 -0.08
N PHE A 62 9.40 13.43 0.42
CA PHE A 62 10.63 12.66 0.32
C PHE A 62 10.91 12.29 -1.14
N MET A 63 9.91 11.75 -1.84
CA MET A 63 10.05 11.40 -3.26
C MET A 63 10.31 12.61 -4.16
N ALA A 64 9.76 13.79 -3.80
CA ALA A 64 10.07 15.03 -4.51
C ALA A 64 11.53 15.48 -4.32
N ARG A 65 12.12 15.21 -3.14
CA ARG A 65 13.50 15.60 -2.82
C ARG A 65 14.53 14.59 -3.31
N TRP A 66 14.22 13.31 -3.16
CA TRP A 66 15.08 12.17 -3.47
C TRP A 66 14.26 11.18 -4.30
N PRO A 67 14.17 11.38 -5.64
CA PRO A 67 13.31 10.55 -6.48
C PRO A 67 13.86 9.14 -6.71
N THR A 68 15.14 8.89 -6.40
CA THR A 68 15.79 7.59 -6.57
C THR A 68 16.65 7.26 -5.36
N VAL A 69 16.94 5.96 -5.16
CA VAL A 69 17.86 5.52 -4.10
C VAL A 69 19.26 6.14 -4.23
N GLN A 70 19.73 6.40 -5.46
CA GLN A 70 21.01 7.06 -5.70
C GLN A 70 20.97 8.55 -5.33
N ALA A 71 19.82 9.23 -5.51
CA ALA A 71 19.68 10.62 -5.09
C ALA A 71 19.71 10.78 -3.56
N LEU A 72 19.32 9.73 -2.82
CA LEU A 72 19.37 9.68 -1.36
C LEU A 72 20.78 9.46 -0.79
N ALA A 73 21.67 8.81 -1.56
CA ALA A 73 22.97 8.30 -1.11
C ALA A 73 24.05 9.39 -0.95
#